data_AF-D2UYD8-F1
#
_entry.id   AF-D2UYD8-F1
#
_cell.length_a   1.000
_cell.length_b   1.000
_cell.length_c   1.000
_cell.angle_alpha   90.00
_cell.angle_beta   90.00
_cell.angle_gamma   90.00
#
_symmetry.space_group_name_H-M   'P 1'
#
loop_
_entity.id
_entity.type
_entity.pdbx_description
1 polymer ?
#
loop_
_entity_poly.entity_id
_entity_poly.type
_entity_poly.pdbx_seq_one_letter_code
_entity_poly.pdbx_strand_id
1 'polypeptide(L)'
;MSSPSVPNNDATSSSQISQAPSPSPTIINPIHDPKALFKYPTYEDYLDEKINTKDLFYLENQDLARAIIENEYKRYNILSRDNFEEQKKKYMLSLTNKTPNMTTNLISNSDPGKTDKLCSFGKDLRNYPLLNELAKREAKVRSGRLNTIIFIRDYDKKGNEVSGYIDYGHRLKNEDFEEYFSLKKRLMPKTSDLSYYNWKTQTVSYNNSSTFQVIANSENGLFFRHRRDRKVISVDPKSNIGDNSERRVIKTDEYLQVVLYEHRPRRKN
;
A
#
# COMPACT_ATOMS: atom_id res chain seq x y z
N MET A 1 6.49 71.55 -68.57
CA MET A 1 7.51 72.36 -67.87
C MET A 1 8.26 71.46 -66.90
N SER A 2 9.58 71.59 -66.92
CA SER A 2 10.53 71.26 -65.84
C SER A 2 10.94 69.79 -65.63
N SER A 3 11.99 69.45 -66.39
CA SER A 3 13.30 68.99 -65.94
C SER A 3 13.51 67.57 -65.35
N PRO A 4 14.52 66.83 -65.87
CA PRO A 4 14.99 65.53 -65.38
C PRO A 4 16.23 65.65 -64.47
N SER A 5 16.45 64.66 -63.60
CA SER A 5 17.75 64.45 -62.93
C SER A 5 17.99 62.95 -62.69
N VAL A 6 19.15 62.49 -63.18
CA VAL A 6 19.77 61.16 -63.04
C VAL A 6 21.01 61.34 -62.12
N PRO A 7 21.77 60.31 -61.73
CA PRO A 7 21.51 59.22 -60.80
C PRO A 7 22.41 59.33 -59.54
N ASN A 8 22.32 58.38 -58.59
CA ASN A 8 23.53 57.96 -57.87
C ASN A 8 23.45 56.48 -57.51
N ASN A 9 24.44 55.74 -58.00
CA ASN A 9 24.77 54.38 -57.57
C ASN A 9 25.45 54.47 -56.20
N ASP A 10 25.08 53.59 -55.28
CA ASP A 10 26.11 52.91 -54.50
C ASP A 10 25.68 51.49 -54.15
N ALA A 11 26.60 50.58 -54.45
CA ALA A 11 26.49 49.17 -54.23
C ALA A 11 26.70 48.85 -52.75
N THR A 12 25.85 48.03 -52.18
CA THR A 12 26.29 47.07 -51.16
C THR A 12 25.44 45.82 -51.26
N SER A 13 26.05 44.82 -51.87
CA SER A 13 25.63 43.43 -51.88
C SER A 13 25.60 42.87 -50.46
N SER A 14 24.40 42.59 -49.94
CA SER A 14 24.20 41.68 -48.82
C SER A 14 23.23 40.59 -49.26
N SER A 15 23.80 39.42 -49.46
CA SER A 15 23.17 38.14 -49.79
C SER A 15 21.88 37.89 -49.01
N GLN A 16 20.82 37.58 -49.75
CA GLN A 16 19.66 36.88 -49.24
C GLN A 16 20.08 35.53 -48.66
N ILE A 17 19.91 35.33 -47.36
CA ILE A 17 19.65 34.02 -46.80
C ILE A 17 18.23 34.09 -46.24
N SER A 18 17.30 33.58 -47.03
CA SER A 18 15.97 33.19 -46.61
C SER A 18 16.09 32.16 -45.49
N GLN A 19 16.03 32.62 -44.24
CA GLN A 19 15.74 31.74 -43.11
C GLN A 19 14.30 31.26 -43.28
N ALA A 20 14.15 30.01 -43.73
CA ALA A 20 12.92 29.26 -43.54
C ALA A 20 12.52 29.34 -42.06
N PRO A 21 11.22 29.45 -41.73
CA PRO A 21 10.79 29.43 -40.34
C PRO A 21 11.29 28.13 -39.70
N SER A 22 12.25 28.27 -38.79
CA SER A 22 12.71 27.19 -37.94
C SER A 22 11.49 26.60 -37.24
N PRO A 23 11.26 25.27 -37.32
CA PRO A 23 10.13 24.66 -36.63
C PRO A 23 10.25 24.98 -35.15
N SER A 24 9.23 25.64 -34.61
CA SER A 24 9.08 25.88 -33.17
C SER A 24 9.44 24.60 -32.42
N PRO A 25 10.32 24.65 -31.41
CA PRO A 25 10.70 23.46 -30.68
C PRO A 25 9.42 22.89 -30.05
N THR A 26 9.01 21.75 -30.58
CA THR A 26 7.93 20.96 -30.00
C THR A 26 8.35 20.67 -28.57
N ILE A 27 7.57 21.16 -27.61
CA ILE A 27 7.78 20.89 -26.19
C ILE A 27 7.52 19.41 -25.98
N ILE A 28 8.57 18.60 -26.08
CA ILE A 28 8.55 17.18 -25.75
C ILE A 28 8.76 17.09 -24.24
N ASN A 29 7.68 16.85 -23.51
CA ASN A 29 7.71 16.50 -22.09
C ASN A 29 8.52 15.19 -21.89
N PRO A 30 9.62 15.16 -21.11
CA PRO A 30 10.40 13.94 -20.96
C PRO A 30 9.88 13.07 -19.81
N ILE A 31 9.90 11.76 -20.07
CA ILE A 31 9.49 10.59 -19.25
C ILE A 31 8.03 10.16 -19.49
N HIS A 32 7.89 9.26 -20.45
CA HIS A 32 6.62 8.67 -20.90
C HIS A 32 6.07 7.57 -19.95
N ASP A 33 6.83 7.17 -18.92
CA ASP A 33 6.38 6.16 -17.93
C ASP A 33 6.94 6.43 -16.51
N PRO A 34 6.12 6.94 -15.58
CA PRO A 34 6.50 7.17 -14.18
C PRO A 34 6.93 5.89 -13.42
N LYS A 35 6.61 4.70 -13.95
CA LYS A 35 7.05 3.42 -13.39
C LYS A 35 8.57 3.25 -13.50
N ALA A 36 9.19 3.79 -14.56
CA ALA A 36 10.63 3.67 -14.80
C ALA A 36 11.47 4.32 -13.69
N LEU A 37 10.93 5.34 -13.00
CA LEU A 37 11.59 6.02 -11.89
C LEU A 37 11.85 5.12 -10.67
N PHE A 38 11.15 3.98 -10.57
CA PHE A 38 11.37 3.00 -9.49
C PHE A 38 12.59 2.10 -9.73
N LYS A 39 13.21 2.15 -10.92
CA LYS A 39 14.50 1.50 -11.18
C LYS A 39 15.62 2.12 -10.33
N TYR A 40 15.47 3.40 -9.95
CA TYR A 40 16.45 4.16 -9.18
C TYR A 40 15.96 4.30 -7.74
N PRO A 41 16.62 3.66 -6.75
CA PRO A 41 16.27 3.80 -5.34
C PRO A 41 16.33 5.26 -4.88
N THR A 42 17.41 5.95 -5.22
CA THR A 42 17.67 7.36 -4.85
C THR A 42 17.66 8.28 -6.07
N TYR A 43 17.68 9.59 -5.84
CA TYR A 43 17.81 10.57 -6.92
C TYR A 43 19.25 10.59 -7.46
N GLU A 44 20.22 10.30 -6.61
CA GLU A 44 21.64 10.14 -6.96
C GLU A 44 21.82 8.98 -7.95
N ASP A 45 21.14 7.85 -7.73
CA ASP A 45 21.14 6.71 -8.67
C ASP A 45 20.53 7.09 -10.03
N TYR A 46 19.56 8.01 -10.03
CA TYR A 46 18.93 8.54 -11.25
C TYR A 46 19.88 9.48 -12.00
N LEU A 47 20.67 10.29 -11.28
CA LEU A 47 21.71 11.15 -11.87
C LEU A 47 22.88 10.33 -12.42
N ASP A 48 23.29 9.27 -11.72
CA ASP A 48 24.41 8.42 -12.11
C ASP A 48 24.20 7.74 -13.46
N GLU A 49 22.96 7.35 -13.81
CA GLU A 49 22.67 6.82 -15.14
C GLU A 49 22.82 7.87 -16.26
N LYS A 50 22.82 9.15 -15.90
CA LYS A 50 22.92 10.26 -16.85
C LYS A 50 24.34 10.85 -16.92
N ILE A 51 25.24 10.44 -16.04
CA ILE A 51 26.67 10.77 -16.11
C ILE A 51 27.29 9.92 -17.22
N ASN A 52 27.88 10.58 -18.22
CA ASN A 52 28.57 9.89 -19.30
C ASN A 52 30.04 9.66 -18.94
N THR A 53 30.68 8.72 -19.64
CA THR A 53 32.11 8.41 -19.49
C THR A 53 33.01 9.62 -19.74
N LYS A 54 32.59 10.55 -20.61
CA LYS A 54 33.28 11.83 -20.83
C LYS A 54 33.21 12.75 -19.61
N ASP A 55 32.07 12.82 -18.93
CA ASP A 55 31.89 13.68 -17.75
C ASP A 55 32.80 13.20 -16.61
N LEU A 56 32.90 11.88 -16.43
CA LEU A 56 33.81 11.29 -15.46
C LEU A 56 35.29 11.46 -15.86
N PHE A 57 35.60 11.42 -17.16
CA PHE A 57 36.97 11.64 -17.67
C PHE A 57 37.45 13.08 -17.48
N TYR A 58 36.59 14.09 -17.64
CA TYR A 58 36.97 15.50 -17.49
C TYR A 58 36.88 16.03 -16.05
N LEU A 59 36.02 15.46 -15.22
CA LEU A 59 35.79 15.94 -13.86
C LEU A 59 36.52 15.11 -12.81
N GLU A 60 36.88 13.85 -13.12
CA GLU A 60 37.53 12.87 -12.24
C GLU A 60 36.82 12.62 -10.88
N ASN A 61 35.67 13.26 -10.67
CA ASN A 61 34.92 13.26 -9.43
C ASN A 61 33.42 13.18 -9.74
N GLN A 62 32.82 12.08 -9.30
CA GLN A 62 31.42 11.76 -9.55
C GLN A 62 30.46 12.73 -8.85
N ASP A 63 30.80 13.26 -7.68
CA ASP A 63 29.95 14.21 -6.96
C ASP A 63 29.92 15.59 -7.63
N LEU A 64 31.05 16.00 -8.23
CA LEU A 64 31.10 17.19 -9.06
C LEU A 64 30.26 17.01 -10.33
N ALA A 65 30.32 15.84 -10.96
CA ALA A 65 29.49 15.51 -12.12
C ALA A 65 27.99 15.54 -11.80
N ARG A 66 27.58 14.96 -10.65
CA ARG A 66 26.20 15.03 -10.16
C ARG A 66 25.75 16.48 -9.95
N ALA A 67 26.57 17.30 -9.28
CA ALA A 67 26.26 18.69 -8.99
C ALA A 67 26.10 19.55 -10.27
N ILE A 68 26.91 19.29 -11.29
CA ILE A 68 26.82 19.98 -12.59
C ILE A 68 25.52 19.58 -13.30
N ILE A 69 25.24 18.28 -13.40
CA ILE A 69 24.04 17.77 -14.06
C ILE A 69 22.77 18.24 -13.33
N GLU A 70 22.77 18.22 -11.99
CA GLU A 70 21.65 18.70 -11.17
C GLU A 70 21.39 20.21 -11.37
N ASN A 71 22.44 21.03 -11.50
CA ASN A 71 22.29 22.47 -11.78
C ASN A 71 21.82 22.75 -13.22
N GLU A 72 22.23 21.91 -14.18
CA GLU A 72 21.87 22.05 -15.59
C GLU A 72 20.67 21.18 -16.01
N TYR A 73 19.82 20.79 -15.06
CA TYR A 73 18.74 19.82 -15.28
C TYR A 73 17.81 20.14 -16.47
N LYS A 74 17.60 21.43 -16.76
CA LYS A 74 16.81 21.91 -17.90
C LYS A 74 17.46 21.67 -19.25
N ARG A 75 18.80 21.71 -19.32
CA ARG A 75 19.55 21.42 -20.56
C ARG A 75 19.57 19.92 -20.84
N TYR A 76 19.68 19.10 -19.79
CA TYR A 76 19.78 17.64 -19.89
C TYR A 76 18.44 16.89 -19.92
N ASN A 77 17.30 17.60 -19.93
CA ASN A 77 15.96 17.01 -19.90
C ASN A 77 15.75 16.01 -18.75
N ILE A 78 16.38 16.27 -17.60
CA ILE A 78 16.21 15.46 -16.39
C ILE A 78 15.25 16.15 -15.42
N LEU A 79 14.61 15.35 -14.56
CA LEU A 79 13.79 15.89 -13.47
C LEU A 79 14.68 16.53 -12.41
N SER A 80 14.22 17.65 -11.85
CA SER A 80 14.76 18.14 -10.58
C SER A 80 14.47 17.14 -9.46
N ARG A 81 15.22 17.22 -8.36
CA ARG A 81 15.01 16.40 -7.17
C ARG A 81 13.56 16.44 -6.69
N ASP A 82 13.01 17.64 -6.53
CA ASP A 82 11.61 17.83 -6.12
C ASP A 82 10.63 17.16 -7.10
N ASN A 83 10.85 17.31 -8.40
CA ASN A 83 9.97 16.72 -9.42
C ASN A 83 10.11 15.19 -9.49
N PHE A 84 11.31 14.65 -9.28
CA PHE A 84 11.57 13.21 -9.23
C PHE A 84 10.84 12.58 -8.04
N GLU A 85 10.97 13.18 -6.86
CA GLU A 85 10.27 12.74 -5.65
C GLU A 85 8.75 12.91 -5.78
N GLU A 86 8.29 14.04 -6.32
CA GLU A 86 6.87 14.31 -6.53
C GLU A 86 6.26 13.34 -7.53
N GLN A 87 6.96 12.97 -8.61
CA GLN A 87 6.47 11.98 -9.58
C GLN A 87 6.46 10.57 -9.00
N LYS A 88 7.49 10.15 -8.25
CA LYS A 88 7.47 8.85 -7.54
C LYS A 88 6.32 8.81 -6.54
N LYS A 89 6.08 9.91 -5.80
CA LYS A 89 4.98 10.06 -4.86
C LYS A 89 3.62 10.05 -5.54
N LYS A 90 3.44 10.79 -6.63
CA LYS A 90 2.20 10.82 -7.44
C LYS A 90 1.91 9.45 -8.05
N TYR A 91 2.91 8.75 -8.56
CA TYR A 91 2.73 7.39 -9.08
C TYR A 91 2.35 6.40 -7.97
N MET A 92 3.02 6.46 -6.82
CA MET A 92 2.67 5.67 -5.64
C MET A 92 1.24 5.96 -5.15
N LEU A 93 0.84 7.23 -5.13
CA LEU A 93 -0.52 7.66 -4.80
C LEU A 93 -1.53 7.24 -5.89
N SER A 94 -1.12 7.16 -7.15
CA SER A 94 -1.97 6.65 -8.24
C SER A 94 -2.17 5.12 -8.15
N LEU A 95 -1.19 4.38 -7.64
CA LEU A 95 -1.30 2.96 -7.32
C LEU A 95 -2.24 2.70 -6.13
N THR A 96 -2.35 3.64 -5.18
CA THR A 96 -3.30 3.57 -4.07
C THR A 96 -4.70 4.05 -4.47
N ASN A 97 -4.81 5.06 -5.35
CA ASN A 97 -6.08 5.68 -5.75
C ASN A 97 -6.75 5.01 -6.96
N LYS A 98 -6.07 4.10 -7.69
CA LYS A 98 -6.67 3.23 -8.72
C LYS A 98 -7.43 2.03 -8.12
N THR A 99 -8.19 2.28 -7.05
CA THR A 99 -9.38 1.50 -6.75
C THR A 99 -10.58 2.44 -6.77
N PRO A 100 -11.27 2.59 -7.92
CA PRO A 100 -12.63 3.09 -7.87
C PRO A 100 -13.47 1.95 -7.28
N ASN A 101 -13.95 2.13 -6.05
CA ASN A 101 -15.33 1.81 -5.65
C ASN A 101 -15.50 1.95 -4.13
N MET A 102 -16.25 2.99 -3.78
CA MET A 102 -17.16 3.12 -2.64
C MET A 102 -16.73 2.53 -1.30
N THR A 103 -16.33 3.41 -0.36
CA THR A 103 -17.29 4.04 0.58
C THR A 103 -16.52 5.07 1.41
N THR A 104 -16.56 6.31 0.95
CA THR A 104 -16.49 7.49 1.82
C THR A 104 -17.82 7.58 2.56
N ASN A 105 -17.78 7.91 3.85
CA ASN A 105 -18.88 7.96 4.83
C ASN A 105 -19.01 6.71 5.70
N LEU A 106 -18.17 6.62 6.73
CA LEU A 106 -18.61 6.56 8.12
C LEU A 106 -17.44 7.08 8.97
N ILE A 107 -17.58 8.34 9.36
CA ILE A 107 -16.67 9.07 10.23
C ILE A 107 -16.86 8.57 11.65
N SER A 108 -15.77 8.20 12.31
CA SER A 108 -15.63 8.41 13.75
C SER A 108 -14.14 8.65 14.05
N ASN A 109 -13.79 9.95 14.15
CA ASN A 109 -12.77 10.49 15.04
C ASN A 109 -11.42 9.74 15.10
N SER A 110 -10.59 9.90 14.07
CA SER A 110 -9.15 9.72 14.24
C SER A 110 -8.40 10.91 13.65
N ASP A 111 -7.87 11.70 14.58
CA ASP A 111 -6.76 12.64 14.48
C ASP A 111 -5.98 12.63 13.14
N PRO A 112 -5.83 13.76 12.43
CA PRO A 112 -5.08 13.86 11.16
C PRO A 112 -3.58 13.51 11.26
N GLY A 113 -3.09 13.10 12.42
CA GLY A 113 -1.71 12.64 12.67
C GLY A 113 -1.47 11.13 12.61
N LYS A 114 -2.50 10.28 12.40
CA LYS A 114 -2.28 8.81 12.32
C LYS A 114 -1.68 8.45 10.95
N THR A 115 -0.37 8.61 10.84
CA THR A 115 0.45 8.19 9.68
C THR A 115 0.02 6.82 9.17
N ASP A 116 0.09 6.58 7.85
CA ASP A 116 -0.10 5.28 7.16
C ASP A 116 0.85 4.14 7.65
N LYS A 117 1.55 4.36 8.75
CA LYS A 117 2.41 3.42 9.45
C LYS A 117 1.59 2.24 9.96
N LEU A 118 2.12 1.04 9.73
CA LEU A 118 1.58 -0.20 10.28
C LEU A 118 1.75 -0.22 11.80
N CYS A 119 0.76 -0.74 12.53
CA CYS A 119 0.85 -0.84 14.00
C CYS A 119 1.99 -1.79 14.43
N SER A 120 2.34 -2.76 13.58
CA SER A 120 3.46 -3.67 13.83
C SER A 120 4.84 -3.08 13.52
N PHE A 121 4.93 -1.87 12.95
CA PHE A 121 6.20 -1.32 12.48
C PHE A 121 7.19 -1.11 13.63
N GLY A 122 8.39 -1.70 13.50
CA GLY A 122 9.47 -1.58 14.48
C GLY A 122 9.25 -2.33 15.79
N LYS A 123 8.24 -3.22 15.86
CA LYS A 123 7.97 -4.05 17.04
C LYS A 123 8.72 -5.39 16.91
N ASP A 124 9.41 -5.82 17.97
CA ASP A 124 10.04 -7.14 18.00
C ASP A 124 9.03 -8.20 18.44
N LEU A 125 8.60 -9.03 17.47
CA LEU A 125 7.56 -10.05 17.65
C LEU A 125 8.10 -11.46 17.45
N ARG A 126 9.43 -11.66 17.42
CA ARG A 126 10.04 -12.97 17.10
C ARG A 126 9.59 -14.09 18.04
N ASN A 127 9.36 -13.76 19.31
CA ASN A 127 8.93 -14.69 20.35
C ASN A 127 7.41 -14.77 20.53
N TYR A 128 6.65 -14.08 19.68
CA TYR A 128 5.18 -14.03 19.74
C TYR A 128 4.59 -14.54 18.43
N PRO A 129 4.59 -15.87 18.17
CA PRO A 129 4.16 -16.47 16.91
C PRO A 129 2.84 -15.92 16.35
N LEU A 130 1.81 -15.74 17.19
CA LEU A 130 0.54 -15.20 16.71
C LEU A 130 0.70 -13.76 16.20
N LEU A 131 1.27 -12.88 17.01
CA LEU A 131 1.45 -11.47 16.63
C LEU A 131 2.39 -11.32 15.44
N ASN A 132 3.45 -12.12 15.35
CA ASN A 132 4.35 -12.15 14.19
C ASN A 132 3.61 -12.50 12.90
N GLU A 133 2.72 -13.50 12.94
CA GLU A 133 1.91 -13.86 11.78
C GLU A 133 0.88 -12.78 11.43
N LEU A 134 0.27 -12.12 12.42
CA LEU A 134 -0.63 -11.00 12.16
C LEU A 134 0.09 -9.79 11.54
N ALA A 135 1.29 -9.46 12.03
CA ALA A 135 2.12 -8.38 11.50
C ALA A 135 2.41 -8.56 10.00
N LYS A 136 2.75 -9.79 9.57
CA LYS A 136 2.98 -10.12 8.14
C LYS A 136 1.74 -9.89 7.26
N ARG A 137 0.54 -9.90 7.85
CA ARG A 137 -0.75 -9.77 7.15
C ARG A 137 -1.32 -8.36 7.22
N GLU A 138 -0.89 -7.54 8.18
CA GLU A 138 -1.50 -6.26 8.51
C GLU A 138 -1.74 -5.38 7.27
N ALA A 139 -0.73 -5.16 6.43
CA ALA A 139 -0.86 -4.32 5.23
C ALA A 139 -1.87 -4.88 4.21
N LYS A 140 -1.91 -6.20 4.03
CA LYS A 140 -2.84 -6.86 3.09
C LYS A 140 -4.28 -6.83 3.62
N VAL A 141 -4.43 -6.92 4.94
CA VAL A 141 -5.74 -6.84 5.62
C VAL A 141 -6.27 -5.41 5.60
N ARG A 142 -5.44 -4.42 5.92
CA ARG A 142 -5.81 -2.99 5.82
C ARG A 142 -6.23 -2.59 4.41
N SER A 143 -5.51 -3.08 3.39
CA SER A 143 -5.86 -2.83 1.98
C SER A 143 -7.04 -3.68 1.44
N GLY A 144 -7.59 -4.59 2.25
CA GLY A 144 -8.70 -5.48 1.85
C GLY A 144 -8.34 -6.52 0.78
N ARG A 145 -7.05 -6.74 0.54
CA ARG A 145 -6.54 -7.79 -0.38
C ARG A 145 -6.54 -9.17 0.28
N LEU A 146 -6.54 -9.21 1.61
CA LEU A 146 -6.62 -10.42 2.43
C LEU A 146 -7.63 -10.17 3.54
N ASN A 147 -8.50 -11.13 3.80
CA ASN A 147 -9.31 -11.15 5.01
C ASN A 147 -8.79 -12.27 5.91
N THR A 148 -8.73 -12.01 7.21
CA THR A 148 -8.19 -12.98 8.17
C THR A 148 -9.13 -13.09 9.36
N ILE A 149 -9.59 -14.30 9.62
CA ILE A 149 -10.29 -14.66 10.86
C ILE A 149 -9.29 -15.37 11.77
N ILE A 150 -9.23 -14.95 13.03
CA ILE A 150 -8.35 -15.50 14.05
C ILE A 150 -9.21 -16.31 15.01
N PHE A 151 -8.94 -17.60 15.11
CA PHE A 151 -9.45 -18.41 16.21
C PHE A 151 -8.46 -18.43 17.35
N ILE A 152 -8.94 -18.15 18.56
CA ILE A 152 -8.17 -18.28 19.80
C ILE A 152 -9.00 -19.10 20.78
N ARG A 153 -8.36 -20.05 21.47
CA ARG A 153 -8.87 -20.72 22.67
C ARG A 153 -7.82 -20.58 23.76
N ASP A 154 -8.21 -20.05 24.91
CA ASP A 154 -7.33 -19.87 26.06
C ASP A 154 -8.09 -19.48 27.34
N TYR A 155 -7.40 -19.24 28.46
CA TYR A 155 -7.98 -18.78 29.70
C TYR A 155 -8.05 -17.24 29.77
N ASP A 156 -9.20 -16.72 30.21
CA ASP A 156 -9.36 -15.32 30.55
C ASP A 156 -8.64 -14.97 31.87
N LYS A 157 -8.60 -13.68 32.23
CA LYS A 157 -7.97 -13.22 33.48
C LYS A 157 -8.62 -13.78 34.75
N LYS A 158 -9.84 -14.31 34.66
CA LYS A 158 -10.59 -14.93 35.76
C LYS A 158 -10.39 -16.45 35.80
N GLY A 159 -9.56 -17.01 34.91
CA GLY A 159 -9.31 -18.44 34.80
C GLY A 159 -10.43 -19.22 34.10
N ASN A 160 -11.37 -18.56 33.42
CA ASN A 160 -12.36 -19.26 32.61
C ASN A 160 -11.77 -19.55 31.25
N GLU A 161 -11.93 -20.78 30.78
CA GLU A 161 -11.58 -21.13 29.43
C GLU A 161 -12.59 -20.52 28.45
N VAL A 162 -12.07 -19.79 27.47
CA VAL A 162 -12.84 -19.09 26.45
C VAL A 162 -12.28 -19.40 25.07
N SER A 163 -13.15 -19.44 24.07
CA SER A 163 -12.74 -19.53 22.68
C SER A 163 -13.58 -18.63 21.80
N GLY A 164 -13.04 -18.21 20.66
CA GLY A 164 -13.82 -17.42 19.72
C GLY A 164 -13.08 -17.12 18.44
N TYR A 165 -13.87 -16.66 17.46
CA TYR A 165 -13.40 -16.25 16.15
C TYR A 165 -13.45 -14.74 16.05
N ILE A 166 -12.33 -14.12 15.66
CA ILE A 166 -12.12 -12.68 15.62
C ILE A 166 -11.90 -12.28 14.17
N ASP A 167 -12.63 -11.29 13.66
CA ASP A 167 -12.29 -10.65 12.38
C ASP A 167 -11.13 -9.67 12.60
N TYR A 168 -9.96 -10.01 12.08
CA TYR A 168 -8.75 -9.19 12.24
C TYR A 168 -8.91 -7.81 11.60
N GLY A 169 -9.51 -7.73 10.40
CA GLY A 169 -9.74 -6.48 9.71
C GLY A 169 -10.75 -5.59 10.45
N HIS A 170 -11.75 -6.19 11.08
CA HIS A 170 -12.69 -5.47 11.93
C HIS A 170 -12.01 -4.92 13.20
N ARG A 171 -11.17 -5.71 13.87
CA ARG A 171 -10.42 -5.24 15.06
C ARG A 171 -9.41 -4.15 14.73
N LEU A 172 -8.70 -4.25 13.60
CA LEU A 172 -7.76 -3.22 13.14
C LEU A 172 -8.43 -1.85 12.92
N LYS A 173 -9.71 -1.83 12.51
CA LYS A 173 -10.45 -0.59 12.24
C LYS A 173 -11.05 0.04 13.50
N ASN A 174 -11.47 -0.79 14.46
CA ASN A 174 -12.27 -0.33 15.60
C ASN A 174 -11.49 -0.27 16.92
N GLU A 175 -10.25 -0.75 16.95
CA GLU A 175 -9.41 -0.72 18.16
C GLU A 175 -8.00 -0.24 17.84
N ASP A 176 -7.32 0.31 18.86
CA ASP A 176 -5.91 0.62 18.73
C ASP A 176 -5.07 -0.66 18.78
N PHE A 177 -4.79 -1.22 17.60
CA PHE A 177 -4.11 -2.50 17.51
C PHE A 177 -2.62 -2.42 17.88
N GLU A 178 -2.06 -1.21 17.98
CA GLU A 178 -0.70 -0.99 18.44
C GLU A 178 -0.50 -1.45 19.90
N GLU A 179 -1.54 -1.41 20.74
CA GLU A 179 -1.48 -1.95 22.12
C GLU A 179 -1.13 -3.45 22.14
N TYR A 180 -1.67 -4.22 21.19
CA TYR A 180 -1.39 -5.66 21.07
C TYR A 180 0.02 -5.90 20.56
N PHE A 181 0.44 -5.20 19.50
CA PHE A 181 1.79 -5.34 18.95
C PHE A 181 2.89 -4.78 19.87
N SER A 182 2.53 -3.89 20.79
CA SER A 182 3.45 -3.40 21.83
C SER A 182 3.39 -4.24 23.11
N LEU A 183 2.67 -5.37 23.10
CA LEU A 183 2.54 -6.31 24.22
C LEU A 183 1.91 -5.74 25.49
N LYS A 184 1.36 -4.52 25.42
CA LYS A 184 0.63 -3.88 26.53
C LYS A 184 -0.69 -4.60 26.80
N LYS A 185 -1.23 -5.26 25.78
CA LYS A 185 -2.52 -5.93 25.82
C LYS A 185 -2.44 -7.28 25.15
N ARG A 186 -3.07 -8.26 25.77
CA ARG A 186 -3.20 -9.62 25.22
C ARG A 186 -4.43 -9.69 24.31
N LEU A 187 -4.26 -10.24 23.11
CA LEU A 187 -5.37 -10.46 22.19
C LEU A 187 -6.21 -11.64 22.69
N MET A 188 -7.47 -11.39 23.04
CA MET A 188 -8.42 -12.41 23.50
C MET A 188 -9.78 -12.23 22.82
N PRO A 189 -10.56 -13.32 22.63
CA PRO A 189 -11.93 -13.23 22.15
C PRO A 189 -12.81 -12.36 23.06
N LYS A 190 -13.68 -11.56 22.46
CA LYS A 190 -14.70 -10.75 23.13
C LYS A 190 -16.08 -11.16 22.66
N THR A 191 -17.08 -10.88 23.48
CA THR A 191 -18.49 -11.13 23.16
C THR A 191 -18.98 -10.39 21.91
N SER A 192 -18.28 -9.34 21.47
CA SER A 192 -18.55 -8.56 20.25
C SER A 192 -17.87 -9.09 18.98
N ASP A 193 -17.03 -10.13 19.08
CA ASP A 193 -16.36 -10.71 17.92
C ASP A 193 -17.30 -11.62 17.10
N LEU A 194 -16.79 -12.22 16.02
CA LEU A 194 -17.57 -13.11 15.16
C LEU A 194 -18.17 -14.27 15.95
N SER A 195 -17.45 -14.74 16.96
CA SER A 195 -18.04 -15.57 18.01
C SER A 195 -17.23 -15.52 19.28
N TYR A 196 -17.90 -15.86 20.37
CA TYR A 196 -17.34 -16.04 21.68
C TYR A 196 -18.07 -17.20 22.36
N TYR A 197 -17.31 -18.04 23.04
CA TYR A 197 -17.80 -19.14 23.82
C TYR A 197 -17.03 -19.22 25.13
N ASN A 198 -17.74 -19.22 26.25
CA ASN A 198 -17.18 -19.51 27.56
C ASN A 198 -17.47 -20.98 27.90
N TRP A 199 -16.43 -21.80 28.03
CA TRP A 199 -16.57 -23.24 28.24
C TRP A 199 -17.14 -23.58 29.62
N LYS A 200 -16.90 -22.74 30.63
CA LYS A 200 -17.40 -22.93 31.99
C LYS A 200 -18.88 -22.64 32.11
N THR A 201 -19.32 -21.49 31.57
CA THR A 201 -20.72 -21.06 31.66
C THR A 201 -21.57 -21.52 30.48
N GLN A 202 -20.95 -22.12 29.47
CA GLN A 202 -21.55 -22.49 28.18
C GLN A 202 -22.21 -21.31 27.45
N THR A 203 -21.83 -20.09 27.81
CA THR A 203 -22.39 -18.88 27.19
C THR A 203 -21.78 -18.69 25.82
N VAL A 204 -22.64 -18.57 24.80
CA VAL A 204 -22.26 -18.33 23.42
C VAL A 204 -22.77 -16.98 22.94
N SER A 205 -21.98 -16.26 22.17
CA SER A 205 -22.42 -15.13 21.36
C SER A 205 -21.77 -15.17 19.99
N TYR A 206 -22.43 -14.58 18.99
CA TYR A 206 -21.88 -14.42 17.66
C TYR A 206 -22.41 -13.13 17.02
N ASN A 207 -21.57 -12.45 16.27
CA ASN A 207 -21.89 -11.14 15.69
C ASN A 207 -21.38 -11.06 14.25
N ASN A 208 -22.12 -10.36 13.41
CA ASN A 208 -21.61 -10.01 12.09
C ASN A 208 -20.56 -8.91 12.20
N SER A 209 -19.52 -8.97 11.37
CA SER A 209 -18.62 -7.86 11.15
C SER A 209 -18.94 -7.13 9.84
N SER A 210 -18.20 -6.07 9.55
CA SER A 210 -18.25 -5.41 8.24
C SER A 210 -17.76 -6.31 7.09
N THR A 211 -16.95 -7.33 7.39
CA THR A 211 -16.33 -8.25 6.41
C THR A 211 -17.10 -9.56 6.28
N PHE A 212 -17.59 -10.10 7.39
CA PHE A 212 -18.17 -11.44 7.46
C PHE A 212 -19.56 -11.42 8.08
N GLN A 213 -20.44 -12.23 7.49
CA GLN A 213 -21.68 -12.64 8.12
C GLN A 213 -21.49 -14.02 8.75
N VAL A 214 -21.89 -14.14 10.01
CA VAL A 214 -21.87 -15.40 10.73
C VAL A 214 -23.13 -16.19 10.39
N ILE A 215 -22.95 -17.45 10.02
CA ILE A 215 -24.03 -18.39 9.79
C ILE A 215 -23.83 -19.52 10.80
N ALA A 216 -24.61 -19.50 11.87
CA ALA A 216 -24.64 -20.54 12.87
C ALA A 216 -25.86 -21.43 12.61
N ASN A 217 -25.64 -22.73 12.42
CA ASN A 217 -26.69 -23.73 12.30
C ASN A 217 -26.32 -24.92 13.22
N SER A 218 -27.28 -25.40 14.02
CA SER A 218 -27.09 -26.54 14.92
C SER A 218 -26.66 -27.82 14.20
N GLU A 219 -27.08 -28.02 12.95
CA GLU A 219 -26.76 -29.23 12.17
C GLU A 219 -25.43 -29.11 11.43
N ASN A 220 -25.15 -27.94 10.86
CA ASN A 220 -24.02 -27.73 9.96
C ASN A 220 -22.81 -27.05 10.65
N GLY A 221 -22.96 -26.62 11.90
CA GLY A 221 -21.92 -25.91 12.65
C GLY A 221 -21.83 -24.43 12.31
N LEU A 222 -20.62 -23.87 12.43
CA LEU A 222 -20.34 -22.45 12.26
C LEU A 222 -19.68 -22.18 10.91
N PHE A 223 -20.20 -21.19 10.18
CA PHE A 223 -19.62 -20.71 8.94
C PHE A 223 -19.50 -19.19 8.93
N PHE A 224 -18.54 -18.70 8.16
CA PHE A 224 -18.37 -17.28 7.90
C PHE A 224 -18.53 -17.01 6.42
N ARG A 225 -19.60 -16.31 6.07
CA ARG A 225 -19.85 -15.86 4.69
C ARG A 225 -19.24 -14.49 4.49
N HIS A 226 -18.26 -14.38 3.60
CA HIS A 226 -17.69 -13.10 3.23
C HIS A 226 -18.74 -12.23 2.53
N ARG A 227 -18.90 -10.98 2.97
CA ARG A 227 -20.02 -10.12 2.55
C ARG A 227 -19.98 -9.71 1.08
N ARG A 228 -18.78 -9.50 0.51
CA ARG A 228 -18.64 -8.95 -0.86
C ARG A 228 -18.81 -10.01 -1.95
N ASP A 229 -18.10 -11.13 -1.84
CA ASP A 229 -18.13 -12.18 -2.87
C ASP A 229 -19.03 -13.38 -2.50
N ARG A 230 -19.64 -13.34 -1.31
CA ARG A 230 -20.59 -14.33 -0.78
C ARG A 230 -19.99 -15.74 -0.61
N LYS A 231 -18.67 -15.88 -0.70
CA LYS A 231 -17.99 -17.16 -0.45
C LYS A 231 -18.04 -17.51 1.04
N VAL A 232 -18.18 -18.80 1.31
CA VAL A 232 -18.36 -19.33 2.66
C VAL A 232 -17.07 -20.01 3.10
N ILE A 233 -16.68 -19.70 4.33
CA ILE A 233 -15.52 -20.30 5.01
C ILE A 233 -16.07 -21.24 6.08
N SER A 234 -15.75 -22.54 5.97
CA SER A 234 -16.08 -23.52 7.01
C SER A 234 -14.94 -23.62 8.01
N VAL A 235 -15.26 -23.62 9.31
CA VAL A 235 -14.25 -23.71 10.37
C VAL A 235 -14.16 -25.09 11.03
N ASP A 236 -14.99 -26.04 10.60
CA ASP A 236 -14.89 -27.43 11.03
C ASP A 236 -13.55 -28.05 10.56
N PRO A 237 -12.68 -28.54 11.46
CA PRO A 237 -11.41 -29.20 11.10
C PRO A 237 -11.52 -30.36 10.14
N LYS A 238 -12.68 -31.01 10.04
CA LYS A 238 -12.90 -32.18 9.20
C LYS A 238 -13.46 -31.83 7.82
N SER A 239 -13.95 -30.61 7.65
CA SER A 239 -14.57 -30.15 6.41
C SER A 239 -13.55 -29.45 5.50
N ASN A 240 -13.92 -29.30 4.22
CA ASN A 240 -13.20 -28.42 3.33
C ASN A 240 -13.42 -26.96 3.74
N ILE A 241 -12.35 -26.18 3.78
CA ILE A 241 -12.32 -24.79 4.24
C ILE A 241 -13.17 -23.85 3.37
N GLY A 242 -13.28 -24.13 2.08
CA GLY A 242 -13.98 -23.30 1.09
C GLY A 242 -13.04 -22.61 0.09
N ASP A 243 -13.63 -22.02 -0.95
CA ASP A 243 -12.90 -21.44 -2.08
C ASP A 243 -12.05 -20.21 -1.68
N ASN A 244 -10.84 -20.15 -2.24
CA ASN A 244 -9.86 -19.08 -1.99
C ASN A 244 -9.56 -18.86 -0.50
N SER A 245 -9.74 -19.91 0.29
CA SER A 245 -9.51 -19.90 1.73
C SER A 245 -8.45 -20.91 2.14
N GLU A 246 -7.74 -20.58 3.20
CA GLU A 246 -6.65 -21.38 3.74
C GLU A 246 -6.79 -21.42 5.26
N ARG A 247 -6.56 -22.59 5.85
CA ARG A 247 -6.49 -22.79 7.29
C ARG A 247 -5.03 -22.97 7.69
N ARG A 248 -4.58 -22.23 8.69
CA ARG A 248 -3.23 -22.34 9.23
C ARG A 248 -3.25 -22.42 10.74
N VAL A 249 -2.85 -23.56 11.28
CA VAL A 249 -2.65 -23.73 12.72
C VAL A 249 -1.33 -23.04 13.11
N ILE A 250 -1.38 -22.17 14.11
CA ILE A 250 -0.18 -21.52 14.65
C ILE A 250 0.25 -22.29 15.89
N LYS A 251 1.43 -22.91 15.82
CA LYS A 251 2.05 -23.54 17.00
C LYS A 251 2.62 -22.44 17.88
N THR A 252 2.16 -22.38 19.13
CA THR A 252 2.60 -21.40 20.12
C THR A 252 2.29 -21.92 21.52
N ASP A 253 3.08 -21.50 22.50
CA ASP A 253 2.83 -21.74 23.92
C ASP A 253 2.09 -20.54 24.57
N GLU A 254 1.85 -19.47 23.80
CA GLU A 254 1.15 -18.26 24.27
C GLU A 254 -0.34 -18.46 24.53
N TYR A 255 -0.95 -19.47 23.90
CA TYR A 255 -2.37 -19.77 23.90
C TYR A 255 -2.57 -21.28 23.78
N LEU A 256 -3.63 -21.84 24.37
CA LEU A 256 -3.95 -23.26 24.18
C LEU A 256 -4.14 -23.64 22.71
N GLN A 257 -4.78 -22.77 21.91
CA GLN A 257 -4.98 -23.02 20.50
C GLN A 257 -5.13 -21.72 19.70
N VAL A 258 -4.45 -21.67 18.56
CA VAL A 258 -4.55 -20.56 17.60
C VAL A 258 -4.64 -21.10 16.18
N VAL A 259 -5.64 -20.63 15.43
CA VAL A 259 -5.81 -20.97 14.02
C VAL A 259 -6.15 -19.72 13.22
N LEU A 260 -5.46 -19.50 12.13
CA LEU A 260 -5.77 -18.44 11.16
C LEU A 260 -6.56 -19.02 9.99
N TYR A 261 -7.62 -18.33 9.63
CA TYR A 261 -8.43 -18.59 8.46
C TYR A 261 -8.27 -17.41 7.52
N GLU A 262 -7.60 -17.64 6.41
CA GLU A 262 -7.37 -16.63 5.40
C GLU A 262 -8.39 -16.75 4.28
N HIS A 263 -8.81 -15.62 3.74
CA HIS A 263 -9.66 -15.56 2.58
C HIS A 263 -9.21 -14.45 1.64
N ARG A 264 -9.00 -14.80 0.37
CA ARG A 264 -8.56 -13.87 -0.68
C ARG A 264 -9.76 -13.55 -1.56
N PRO A 265 -10.45 -12.41 -1.33
CA PRO A 265 -11.66 -12.10 -2.06
C PRO A 265 -11.34 -11.86 -3.53
N ARG A 266 -12.14 -12.45 -4.43
CA ARG A 266 -11.99 -12.19 -5.86
C ARG A 266 -12.48 -10.78 -6.19
N ARG A 267 -11.79 -10.09 -7.10
CA ARG A 267 -12.31 -8.86 -7.69
C ARG A 267 -13.46 -9.24 -8.61
N LYS A 268 -14.57 -8.49 -8.56
CA LYS A 268 -15.53 -8.51 -9.66
C LYS A 268 -14.79 -7.92 -10.87
N ASN A 269 -14.68 -8.72 -11.93
CA ASN A 269 -14.36 -8.19 -13.26
C ASN A 269 -15.48 -7.27 -13.72
#